data_AF-A0A4Z2IFL1-F1
#
_entry.id   AF-A0A4Z2IFL1-F1
#
_cell.length_a   1.000
_cell.length_b   1.000
_cell.length_c   1.000
_cell.angle_alpha   90.00
_cell.angle_beta   90.00
_cell.angle_gamma   90.00
#
_symmetry.space_group_name_H-M   'P 1'
#
loop_
_entity.id
_entity.type
_entity.pdbx_description
1 polymer ?
#
loop_
_entity_poly.entity_id
_entity_poly.type
_entity_poly.pdbx_seq_one_letter_code
_entity_poly.pdbx_strand_id
1 'polypeptide(L)'
;MESQIGDFYKDVGELGSLQGVCLPQRGVMAGDREGGDREGGDREGGEQSGVAETRIVRLIEPLKERRRILLASKEMHQVAQDLEDEILWIQERLPLASCKDYGTNLQSVQQHVKKNQTLQRELTGRRARVEEVLDRAGIIASLRTPEVEFVREGAGHVRQLWEVLQLETERRCVMLDATLQAQQYYSEAAKVESWLSGQKLHLVNEERGTDEASTLQLLKAHLALEQTVETYAETVGMLSQQCQRLMELGHPESVQLTKQQSHIDRLYVSLKDMVEHRKTKLEQQYWLYQLNKDVEELEKWITDRETVASSTELGHDLEDVTVLQERFTKFASETNSVGQQRMEQVNKMVNEMIDCGHSDAATIAEWKDGLNESWADLLELMETRRQMLVASHQLHKFFTDCKEVLAQIAGKMKQLPEVRACQANITNPATLQRLMHSFEHALQLLVAQASDVMSF
;
A
#
# COMPACT_ATOMS: atom_id res chain seq x y z
N MET A 1 66.71 -23.83 16.49
CA MET A 1 65.34 -24.27 16.82
C MET A 1 65.39 -25.61 17.58
N GLU A 2 66.37 -25.77 18.47
CA GLU A 2 66.57 -26.96 19.35
C GLU A 2 66.26 -26.64 20.82
N SER A 3 65.86 -25.39 21.11
CA SER A 3 65.73 -24.87 22.48
C SER A 3 64.36 -25.11 23.13
N GLN A 4 63.33 -25.54 22.39
CA GLN A 4 61.99 -25.79 22.96
C GLN A 4 61.74 -27.28 23.28
N ILE A 5 62.53 -28.19 22.73
CA ILE A 5 62.49 -29.61 23.12
C ILE A 5 63.06 -29.79 24.53
N GLY A 6 64.08 -29.01 24.91
CA GLY A 6 64.71 -29.09 26.23
C GLY A 6 63.79 -28.69 27.39
N ASP A 7 62.83 -27.80 27.15
CA ASP A 7 61.91 -27.31 28.19
C ASP A 7 60.70 -28.22 28.40
N PHE A 8 60.27 -28.97 27.38
CA PHE A 8 59.22 -30.00 27.54
C PHE A 8 59.65 -31.17 28.46
N TYR A 9 60.96 -31.41 28.58
CA TYR A 9 61.53 -32.42 29.49
C TYR A 9 61.79 -31.90 30.91
N LYS A 10 61.70 -30.59 31.17
CA LYS A 10 61.90 -30.02 32.51
C LYS A 10 60.63 -30.04 33.37
N ASP A 11 59.45 -29.86 32.77
CA ASP A 11 58.21 -29.70 33.53
C ASP A 11 57.49 -31.01 33.91
N VAL A 12 57.95 -32.19 33.45
CA VAL A 12 57.29 -33.49 33.74
C VAL A 12 57.90 -34.21 34.96
N GLY A 13 58.49 -33.48 35.91
CA GLY A 13 58.93 -34.14 37.15
C GLY A 13 59.74 -33.32 38.11
N GLU A 14 59.26 -32.15 38.52
CA GLU A 14 59.66 -31.59 39.80
C GLU A 14 58.73 -32.08 40.93
N LEU A 15 59.39 -32.69 41.93
CA LEU A 15 59.00 -32.92 43.32
C LEU A 15 58.21 -34.18 43.70
N GLY A 16 58.96 -35.07 44.34
CA GLY A 16 58.49 -36.01 45.34
C GLY A 16 59.70 -36.51 46.13
N SER A 17 60.03 -35.81 47.22
CA SER A 17 61.03 -36.24 48.20
C SER A 17 60.89 -37.74 48.46
N LEU A 18 61.94 -38.52 48.20
CA LEU A 18 62.11 -39.83 48.82
C LEU A 18 62.51 -39.64 50.29
N GLN A 19 61.65 -38.97 51.07
CA GLN A 19 61.56 -39.17 52.51
C GLN A 19 60.78 -40.47 52.70
N GLY A 20 61.48 -41.59 52.79
CA GLY A 20 60.79 -42.87 52.99
C GLY A 20 61.60 -44.15 52.91
N VAL A 21 62.92 -44.09 52.66
CA VAL A 21 63.78 -45.27 52.85
C VAL A 21 64.81 -44.93 53.90
N CYS A 22 64.47 -45.26 55.14
CA CYS A 22 65.33 -45.19 56.31
C CYS A 22 66.43 -46.26 56.16
N LEU A 23 67.70 -45.85 56.07
CA LEU A 23 68.86 -46.71 56.28
C LEU A 23 69.50 -46.33 57.63
N PRO A 24 69.87 -47.31 58.49
CA PRO A 24 70.37 -47.03 59.82
C PRO A 24 71.81 -46.50 59.77
N GLN A 25 72.03 -45.27 60.23
CA GLN A 25 73.38 -44.78 60.55
C GLN A 25 73.77 -45.29 61.94
N ARG A 26 74.63 -46.31 61.97
CA ARG A 26 75.33 -46.75 63.19
C ARG A 26 76.33 -45.66 63.56
N GLY A 27 76.11 -45.06 64.73
CA GLY A 27 76.91 -43.95 65.26
C GLY A 27 78.35 -44.32 65.57
N VAL A 28 79.22 -43.32 65.41
CA VAL A 28 80.55 -43.29 66.04
C VAL A 28 80.37 -42.66 67.42
N MET A 29 80.48 -43.49 68.45
CA MET A 29 80.48 -43.09 69.86
C MET A 29 81.81 -42.39 70.22
N ALA A 30 81.73 -41.25 70.91
CA ALA A 30 82.76 -40.84 71.85
C ALA A 30 82.45 -41.52 73.19
N GLY A 31 83.27 -42.50 73.55
CA GLY A 31 83.16 -43.24 74.80
C GLY A 31 83.66 -42.43 75.99
N ASP A 32 82.83 -42.43 77.04
CA ASP A 32 83.29 -42.34 78.42
C ASP A 32 84.25 -43.49 78.75
N ARG A 33 85.10 -43.19 79.72
CA ARG A 33 86.33 -43.87 80.11
C ARG A 33 86.21 -45.38 80.39
N GLU A 34 87.27 -46.04 79.92
CA GLU A 34 88.08 -47.11 80.54
C GLU A 34 87.45 -48.47 80.86
N GLY A 35 88.05 -49.50 80.25
CA GLY A 35 88.08 -50.87 80.75
C GLY A 35 87.84 -51.88 79.64
N GLY A 36 88.88 -52.63 79.24
CA GLY A 36 88.86 -53.57 78.12
C GLY A 36 87.82 -54.69 78.22
N ASP A 37 87.40 -55.25 77.09
CA ASP A 37 88.08 -56.38 76.45
C ASP A 37 87.55 -56.64 75.03
N ARG A 38 88.29 -57.47 74.30
CA ARG A 38 88.29 -57.77 72.86
C ARG A 38 86.99 -58.28 72.25
N GLU A 39 86.82 -57.98 70.94
CA GLU A 39 86.58 -58.85 69.76
C GLU A 39 86.06 -57.92 68.63
N GLY A 40 86.50 -57.93 67.38
CA GLY A 40 86.67 -59.03 66.44
C GLY A 40 85.75 -58.76 65.22
N GLY A 41 86.31 -58.36 64.07
CA GLY A 41 85.65 -58.37 62.75
C GLY A 41 84.90 -57.11 62.30
N ASP A 42 85.48 -56.33 61.39
CA ASP A 42 84.76 -55.47 60.42
C ASP A 42 85.79 -54.80 59.47
N ARG A 43 86.32 -55.54 58.48
CA ARG A 43 87.12 -54.97 57.38
C ARG A 43 86.70 -55.42 55.98
N GLU A 44 85.71 -56.32 55.83
CA GLU A 44 85.21 -56.75 54.51
C GLU A 44 83.93 -56.00 54.05
N GLY A 45 83.21 -55.32 54.95
CA GLY A 45 81.96 -54.61 54.62
C GLY A 45 82.14 -53.30 53.83
N GLY A 46 83.30 -52.65 53.93
CA GLY A 46 83.56 -51.35 53.29
C GLY A 46 83.81 -51.42 51.77
N GLU A 47 84.54 -52.43 51.30
CA GLU A 47 84.82 -52.61 49.88
C GLU A 47 83.60 -53.12 49.09
N GLN A 48 82.79 -54.00 49.70
CA GLN A 48 81.53 -54.45 49.09
C GLN A 48 80.48 -53.33 49.04
N SER A 49 80.46 -52.42 50.02
CA SER A 49 79.58 -51.24 50.02
C SER A 49 79.96 -50.23 48.93
N GLY A 50 81.25 -49.93 48.75
CA GLY A 50 81.72 -49.01 47.69
C GLY A 50 81.52 -49.57 46.28
N VAL A 51 81.67 -50.89 46.09
CA VAL A 51 81.36 -51.58 44.82
C VAL A 51 79.85 -51.58 44.54
N ALA A 52 79.01 -51.77 45.56
CA ALA A 52 77.56 -51.70 45.44
C ALA A 52 77.08 -50.28 45.08
N GLU A 53 77.61 -49.24 45.72
CA GLU A 53 77.30 -47.84 45.42
C GLU A 53 77.72 -47.48 43.98
N THR A 54 78.92 -47.87 43.54
CA THR A 54 79.39 -47.64 42.16
C THR A 54 78.51 -48.36 41.14
N ARG A 55 78.01 -49.55 41.47
CA ARG A 55 77.11 -50.33 40.61
C ARG A 55 75.70 -49.72 40.54
N ILE A 56 75.19 -49.19 41.65
CA ILE A 56 73.91 -48.45 41.69
C ILE A 56 74.01 -47.17 40.85
N VAL A 57 75.07 -46.39 41.01
CA VAL A 57 75.30 -45.16 40.21
C VAL A 57 75.35 -45.45 38.71
N ARG A 58 75.97 -46.57 38.29
CA ARG A 58 76.01 -47.01 36.88
C ARG A 58 74.64 -47.42 36.32
N LEU A 59 73.67 -47.76 37.17
CA LEU A 59 72.31 -48.14 36.76
C LEU A 59 71.34 -46.96 36.69
N ILE A 60 71.67 -45.81 37.29
CA ILE A 60 70.81 -44.63 37.30
C ILE A 60 70.57 -44.10 35.88
N GLU A 61 71.60 -43.97 35.06
CA GLU A 61 71.48 -43.39 33.71
C GLU A 61 70.65 -44.26 32.75
N PRO A 62 70.87 -45.60 32.65
CA PRO A 62 69.99 -46.48 31.89
C PRO A 62 68.54 -46.49 32.38
N LEU A 63 68.29 -46.36 33.69
CA LEU A 63 66.93 -46.29 34.24
C LEU A 63 66.25 -44.95 33.94
N LYS A 64 66.98 -43.83 34.01
CA LYS A 64 66.50 -42.51 33.58
C LYS A 64 66.14 -42.52 32.10
N GLU A 65 66.99 -43.12 31.28
CA GLU A 65 66.75 -43.24 29.84
C GLU A 65 65.55 -44.14 29.53
N ARG A 66 65.44 -45.30 30.19
CA ARG A 66 64.26 -46.17 30.07
C ARG A 66 62.98 -45.45 30.52
N ARG A 67 63.03 -44.65 31.59
CA ARG A 67 61.91 -43.83 32.04
C ARG A 67 61.53 -42.77 31.01
N ARG A 68 62.49 -42.06 30.39
CA ARG A 68 62.21 -41.09 29.31
C ARG A 68 61.50 -41.75 28.14
N ILE A 69 61.99 -42.90 27.67
CA ILE A 69 61.40 -43.64 26.55
C ILE A 69 59.98 -44.09 26.89
N LEU A 70 59.74 -44.60 28.10
CA LEU A 70 58.40 -45.03 28.53
C LEU A 70 57.42 -43.85 28.66
N LEU A 71 57.87 -42.70 29.16
CA LEU A 71 57.03 -41.50 29.23
C LEU A 71 56.72 -40.94 27.84
N ALA A 72 57.69 -40.93 26.93
CA ALA A 72 57.47 -40.52 25.54
C ALA A 72 56.50 -41.48 24.82
N SER A 73 56.63 -42.80 25.03
CA SER A 73 55.69 -43.79 24.51
C SER A 73 54.29 -43.62 25.09
N LYS A 74 54.16 -43.35 26.40
CA LYS A 74 52.87 -43.05 27.03
C LYS A 74 52.22 -41.81 26.41
N GLU A 75 52.97 -40.72 26.25
CA GLU A 75 52.46 -39.48 25.68
C GLU A 75 52.03 -39.67 24.21
N MET A 76 52.81 -40.40 23.43
CA MET A 76 52.46 -40.77 22.05
C MET A 76 51.13 -41.53 21.96
N HIS A 77 50.94 -42.55 22.79
CA HIS A 77 49.68 -43.29 22.81
C HIS A 77 48.51 -42.47 23.36
N GLN A 78 48.75 -41.58 24.32
CA GLN A 78 47.72 -40.66 24.81
C GLN A 78 47.26 -39.71 23.71
N VAL A 79 48.19 -39.08 22.99
CA VAL A 79 47.86 -38.20 21.86
C VAL A 79 47.16 -38.97 20.74
N ALA A 80 47.55 -40.22 20.47
CA ALA A 80 46.86 -41.04 19.48
C ALA A 80 45.40 -41.34 19.85
N GLN A 81 45.13 -41.67 21.11
CA GLN A 81 43.77 -41.85 21.60
C GLN A 81 43.00 -40.52 21.55
N ASP A 82 43.61 -39.40 21.97
CA ASP A 82 43.00 -38.08 21.85
C ASP A 82 42.64 -37.75 20.37
N LEU A 83 43.49 -38.14 19.41
CA LEU A 83 43.21 -38.00 17.97
C LEU A 83 42.05 -38.90 17.51
N GLU A 84 42.00 -40.16 17.96
CA GLU A 84 40.89 -41.07 17.65
C GLU A 84 39.54 -40.56 18.20
N ASP A 85 39.54 -40.02 19.40
CA ASP A 85 38.36 -39.40 20.03
C ASP A 85 37.87 -38.19 19.23
N GLU A 86 38.77 -37.32 18.75
CA GLU A 86 38.39 -36.20 17.88
C GLU A 86 37.89 -36.68 16.51
N ILE A 87 38.50 -37.72 15.92
CA ILE A 87 38.00 -38.31 14.66
C ILE A 87 36.57 -38.81 14.84
N LEU A 88 36.30 -39.57 15.90
CA LEU A 88 34.97 -40.10 16.18
C LEU A 88 33.95 -38.96 16.35
N TRP A 89 34.31 -37.95 17.16
CA TRP A 89 33.44 -36.79 17.37
C TRP A 89 33.13 -36.05 16.07
N ILE A 90 34.13 -35.82 15.21
CA ILE A 90 33.93 -35.15 13.91
C ILE A 90 33.03 -36.01 13.00
N GLN A 91 33.28 -37.31 12.94
CA GLN A 91 32.50 -38.24 12.11
C GLN A 91 31.03 -38.32 12.53
N GLU A 92 30.72 -38.20 13.83
CA GLU A 92 29.33 -38.14 14.31
C GLU A 92 28.60 -36.86 13.87
N ARG A 93 29.32 -35.74 13.73
CA ARG A 93 28.74 -34.44 13.38
C ARG A 93 28.75 -34.11 11.89
N LEU A 94 29.61 -34.78 11.13
CA LEU A 94 29.72 -34.58 9.69
C LEU A 94 28.39 -34.83 8.92
N PRO A 95 27.57 -35.84 9.24
CA PRO A 95 26.27 -36.04 8.61
C PRO A 95 25.28 -34.88 8.88
N LEU A 96 25.38 -34.23 10.03
CA LEU A 96 24.53 -33.08 10.38
C LEU A 96 24.91 -31.84 9.56
N ALA A 97 26.21 -31.63 9.33
CA ALA A 97 26.73 -30.56 8.47
C ALA A 97 26.42 -30.81 6.98
N SER A 98 26.59 -32.06 6.53
CA SER A 98 26.49 -32.44 5.11
C SER A 98 25.05 -32.66 4.63
N CYS A 99 24.08 -32.69 5.55
CA CYS A 99 22.66 -32.84 5.22
C CYS A 99 22.22 -31.74 4.22
N LYS A 100 21.49 -32.13 3.18
CA LYS A 100 20.96 -31.22 2.14
C LYS A 100 19.46 -30.97 2.27
N ASP A 101 18.84 -31.53 3.30
CA ASP A 101 17.46 -31.19 3.65
C ASP A 101 17.46 -29.84 4.40
N TYR A 102 16.84 -28.86 3.77
CA TYR A 102 16.70 -27.49 4.28
C TYR A 102 15.29 -27.21 4.80
N GLY A 103 14.33 -28.13 4.60
CA GLY A 103 12.91 -27.94 4.91
C GLY A 103 12.08 -27.46 3.71
N THR A 104 10.76 -27.64 3.80
CA THR A 104 9.79 -27.33 2.72
C THR A 104 8.81 -26.21 3.06
N ASN A 105 8.81 -25.74 4.31
CA ASN A 105 7.98 -24.64 4.78
C ASN A 105 8.72 -23.80 5.82
N LEU A 106 8.28 -22.56 6.05
CA LEU A 106 8.95 -21.61 6.94
C LEU A 106 9.29 -22.20 8.33
N GLN A 107 8.36 -22.94 8.94
CA GLN A 107 8.58 -23.54 10.27
C GLN A 107 9.69 -24.60 10.26
N SER A 108 9.67 -25.50 9.27
CA SER A 108 10.69 -26.55 9.11
C SER A 108 12.07 -25.93 8.85
N VAL A 109 12.18 -24.92 7.98
CA VAL A 109 13.45 -24.23 7.71
C VAL A 109 13.99 -23.55 8.96
N GLN A 110 13.15 -22.84 9.72
CA GLN A 110 13.54 -22.24 11.00
C GLN A 110 14.05 -23.28 12.00
N GLN A 111 13.47 -24.48 12.02
CA GLN A 111 13.97 -25.57 12.86
C GLN A 111 15.35 -26.05 12.40
N HIS A 112 15.58 -26.20 11.09
CA HIS A 112 16.88 -26.58 10.54
C HIS A 112 17.96 -25.51 10.77
N VAL A 113 17.61 -24.22 10.68
CA VAL A 113 18.48 -23.09 11.05
C VAL A 113 18.90 -23.20 12.52
N LYS A 114 17.95 -23.40 13.44
CA LYS A 114 18.26 -23.58 14.88
C LYS A 114 19.18 -24.77 15.14
N LYS A 115 18.97 -25.90 14.44
CA LYS A 115 19.84 -27.08 14.52
C LYS A 115 21.26 -26.77 14.04
N ASN A 116 21.42 -26.08 12.89
CA ASN A 116 22.73 -25.70 12.36
C ASN A 116 23.44 -24.67 13.26
N GLN A 117 22.72 -23.71 13.85
CA GLN A 117 23.28 -22.79 14.85
C GLN A 117 23.79 -23.52 16.11
N THR A 118 23.11 -24.59 16.54
CA THR A 118 23.59 -25.43 17.64
C THR A 118 24.88 -26.15 17.26
N LEU A 119 24.95 -26.71 16.06
CA LEU A 119 26.18 -27.31 15.54
C LEU A 119 27.33 -26.29 15.48
N GLN A 120 27.10 -25.08 14.95
CA GLN A 120 28.11 -24.00 14.92
C GLN A 120 28.65 -23.65 16.32
N ARG A 121 27.77 -23.61 17.33
CA ARG A 121 28.19 -23.39 18.73
C ARG A 121 29.05 -24.55 19.25
N GLU A 122 28.68 -25.80 18.96
CA GLU A 122 29.48 -26.98 19.30
C GLU A 122 30.87 -26.93 18.65
N LEU A 123 30.98 -26.62 17.34
CA LEU A 123 32.26 -26.45 16.65
C LEU A 123 33.11 -25.35 17.29
N THR A 124 32.49 -24.21 17.61
CA THR A 124 33.20 -23.07 18.21
C THR A 124 33.78 -23.43 19.57
N GLY A 125 33.02 -24.16 20.40
CA GLY A 125 33.51 -24.66 21.69
C GLY A 125 34.57 -25.75 21.56
N ARG A 126 34.50 -26.60 20.52
CA ARG A 126 35.44 -27.71 20.31
C ARG A 126 36.77 -27.28 19.68
N ARG A 127 36.81 -26.11 19.01
CA ARG A 127 37.99 -25.58 18.31
C ARG A 127 39.28 -25.62 19.14
N ALA A 128 39.25 -25.07 20.36
CA ALA A 128 40.44 -24.99 21.22
C ALA A 128 41.00 -26.37 21.58
N ARG A 129 40.14 -27.37 21.75
CA ARG A 129 40.54 -28.75 22.04
C ARG A 129 41.19 -29.41 20.83
N VAL A 130 40.60 -29.25 19.65
CA VAL A 130 41.17 -29.79 18.40
C VAL A 130 42.54 -29.16 18.12
N GLU A 131 42.68 -27.86 18.31
CA GLU A 131 43.96 -27.14 18.16
C GLU A 131 45.01 -27.66 19.18
N GLU A 132 44.64 -27.81 20.46
CA GLU A 132 45.53 -28.37 21.49
C GLU A 132 46.04 -29.78 21.16
N VAL A 133 45.14 -30.68 20.74
CA VAL A 133 45.50 -32.06 20.36
C VAL A 133 46.38 -32.07 19.12
N LEU A 134 46.09 -31.23 18.12
CA LEU A 134 46.91 -31.11 16.91
C LEU A 134 48.30 -30.52 17.19
N ASP A 135 48.41 -29.57 18.11
CA ASP A 135 49.69 -28.98 18.52
C ASP A 135 50.56 -30.03 19.22
N ARG A 136 49.98 -30.78 20.18
CA ARG A 136 50.67 -31.90 20.86
C ARG A 136 51.09 -32.98 19.87
N ALA A 137 50.21 -33.36 18.93
CA ALA A 137 50.53 -34.30 17.86
C ALA A 137 51.62 -33.77 16.92
N GLY A 138 51.65 -32.46 16.64
CA GLY A 138 52.68 -31.81 15.84
C GLY A 138 54.07 -31.89 16.47
N ILE A 139 54.15 -31.70 17.80
CA ILE A 139 55.40 -31.86 18.56
C ILE A 139 55.92 -33.30 18.41
N ILE A 140 55.06 -34.31 18.60
CA ILE A 140 55.45 -35.73 18.52
C ILE A 140 55.80 -36.12 17.07
N ALA A 141 55.02 -35.66 16.09
CA ALA A 141 55.21 -35.97 14.68
C ALA A 141 56.48 -35.36 14.08
N SER A 142 57.10 -34.37 14.75
CA SER A 142 58.38 -33.79 14.36
C SER A 142 59.56 -34.76 14.47
N LEU A 143 59.40 -35.83 15.27
CA LEU A 143 60.36 -36.91 15.37
C LEU A 143 60.38 -37.70 14.05
N ARG A 144 61.56 -37.88 13.45
CA ARG A 144 61.73 -38.68 12.21
C ARG A 144 61.95 -40.15 12.52
N THR A 145 61.00 -40.76 13.22
CA THR A 145 61.07 -42.18 13.57
C THR A 145 59.81 -42.90 13.08
N PRO A 146 59.91 -44.18 12.66
CA PRO A 146 58.77 -44.92 12.12
C PRO A 146 57.67 -45.16 13.17
N GLU A 147 58.00 -45.10 14.45
CA GLU A 147 57.04 -45.31 15.54
C GLU A 147 56.03 -44.18 15.67
N VAL A 148 56.28 -42.98 15.12
CA VAL A 148 55.34 -41.83 15.23
C VAL A 148 54.49 -41.62 13.97
N GLU A 149 54.64 -42.46 12.93
CA GLU A 149 53.91 -42.32 11.66
C GLU A 149 52.39 -42.33 11.85
N PHE A 150 51.88 -43.22 12.70
CA PHE A 150 50.44 -43.33 12.97
C PHE A 150 49.87 -42.06 13.63
N VAL A 151 50.64 -41.38 14.48
CA VAL A 151 50.27 -40.08 15.07
C VAL A 151 50.26 -39.00 13.99
N ARG A 152 51.22 -39.03 13.05
CA ARG A 152 51.28 -38.10 11.92
C ARG A 152 50.09 -38.25 10.97
N GLU A 153 49.74 -39.49 10.64
CA GLU A 153 48.58 -39.83 9.83
C GLU A 153 47.28 -39.43 10.53
N GLY A 154 47.11 -39.77 11.81
CA GLY A 154 45.95 -39.38 12.61
C GLY A 154 45.77 -37.86 12.70
N ALA A 155 46.84 -37.11 12.96
CA ALA A 155 46.80 -35.65 12.96
C ALA A 155 46.46 -35.06 11.58
N GLY A 156 46.94 -35.68 10.50
CA GLY A 156 46.56 -35.33 9.13
C GLY A 156 45.07 -35.54 8.89
N HIS A 157 44.53 -36.67 9.35
CA HIS A 157 43.12 -37.03 9.19
C HIS A 157 42.20 -36.11 10.01
N VAL A 158 42.55 -35.81 11.26
CA VAL A 158 41.81 -34.82 12.08
C VAL A 158 41.78 -33.46 11.40
N ARG A 159 42.93 -32.95 10.90
CA ARG A 159 42.97 -31.66 10.17
C ARG A 159 42.02 -31.66 8.97
N GLN A 160 42.09 -32.68 8.12
CA GLN A 160 41.26 -32.78 6.93
C GLN A 160 39.76 -32.88 7.27
N LEU A 161 39.38 -33.76 8.21
CA LEU A 161 37.99 -33.93 8.61
C LEU A 161 37.43 -32.67 9.29
N TRP A 162 38.25 -31.99 10.10
CA TRP A 162 37.87 -30.74 10.75
C TRP A 162 37.63 -29.62 9.73
N GLU A 163 38.51 -29.46 8.75
CA GLU A 163 38.33 -28.51 7.64
C GLU A 163 37.06 -28.81 6.83
N VAL A 164 36.81 -30.08 6.50
CA VAL A 164 35.59 -30.49 5.78
C VAL A 164 34.34 -30.21 6.62
N LEU A 165 34.35 -30.52 7.92
CA LEU A 165 33.23 -30.25 8.81
C LEU A 165 32.92 -28.75 8.88
N GLN A 166 33.95 -27.90 8.98
CA GLN A 166 33.79 -26.45 8.97
C GLN A 166 33.19 -25.97 7.66
N LEU A 167 33.76 -26.38 6.52
CA LEU A 167 33.30 -25.99 5.20
C LEU A 167 31.84 -26.42 4.93
N GLU A 168 31.48 -27.67 5.25
CA GLU A 168 30.09 -28.13 5.09
C GLU A 168 29.13 -27.41 6.03
N THR A 169 29.56 -27.07 7.25
CA THR A 169 28.73 -26.30 8.19
C THR A 169 28.48 -24.88 7.68
N GLU A 170 29.50 -24.21 7.15
CA GLU A 170 29.40 -22.88 6.53
C GLU A 170 28.53 -22.91 5.27
N ARG A 171 28.77 -23.87 4.37
CA ARG A 171 27.94 -24.10 3.18
C ARG A 171 26.48 -24.30 3.56
N ARG A 172 26.22 -25.13 4.59
CA ARG A 172 24.86 -25.38 5.08
C ARG A 172 24.22 -24.11 5.69
N CYS A 173 24.99 -23.26 6.37
CA CYS A 173 24.50 -21.96 6.87
C CYS A 173 23.99 -21.08 5.73
N VAL A 174 24.85 -20.85 4.72
CA VAL A 174 24.50 -20.02 3.55
C VAL A 174 23.25 -20.54 2.83
N MET A 175 23.15 -21.86 2.61
CA MET A 175 22.00 -22.46 1.96
C MET A 175 20.72 -22.38 2.81
N LEU A 176 20.83 -22.55 4.13
CA LEU A 176 19.69 -22.39 5.04
C LEU A 176 19.19 -20.96 5.10
N ASP A 177 20.11 -19.98 5.10
CA ASP A 177 19.75 -18.55 5.08
C ASP A 177 19.04 -18.16 3.78
N ALA A 178 19.54 -18.63 2.63
CA ALA A 178 18.88 -18.47 1.34
C ALA A 178 17.46 -19.07 1.35
N THR A 179 17.36 -20.35 1.75
CA THR A 179 16.06 -21.05 1.82
C THR A 179 15.09 -20.34 2.79
N LEU A 180 15.58 -19.84 3.93
CA LEU A 180 14.77 -19.11 4.90
C LEU A 180 14.19 -17.83 4.29
N GLN A 181 15.01 -17.05 3.59
CA GLN A 181 14.57 -15.82 2.94
C GLN A 181 13.54 -16.09 1.84
N ALA A 182 13.71 -17.14 1.04
CA ALA A 182 12.73 -17.56 0.04
C ALA A 182 11.40 -17.98 0.68
N GLN A 183 11.43 -18.77 1.75
CA GLN A 183 10.22 -19.20 2.45
C GLN A 183 9.48 -18.04 3.13
N GLN A 184 10.22 -17.06 3.67
CA GLN A 184 9.63 -15.82 4.17
C GLN A 184 8.92 -15.05 3.04
N TYR A 185 9.58 -14.90 1.89
CA TYR A 185 8.98 -14.27 0.71
C TYR A 185 7.69 -15.00 0.29
N TYR A 186 7.72 -16.33 0.12
CA TYR A 186 6.53 -17.09 -0.31
C TYR A 186 5.39 -17.00 0.71
N SER A 187 5.69 -16.96 2.01
CA SER A 187 4.70 -16.75 3.06
C SER A 187 4.02 -15.39 2.94
N GLU A 188 4.77 -14.30 2.75
CA GLU A 188 4.19 -12.97 2.57
C GLU A 188 3.45 -12.85 1.23
N ALA A 189 4.00 -13.42 0.17
CA ALA A 189 3.37 -13.53 -1.14
C ALA A 189 1.99 -14.21 -1.08
N ALA A 190 1.87 -15.31 -0.32
CA ALA A 190 0.60 -16.02 -0.14
C ALA A 190 -0.45 -15.18 0.59
N LYS A 191 -0.05 -14.36 1.57
CA LYS A 191 -0.97 -13.43 2.26
C LYS A 191 -1.46 -12.35 1.30
N VAL A 192 -0.54 -11.79 0.50
CA VAL A 192 -0.87 -10.79 -0.52
C VAL A 192 -1.82 -11.37 -1.56
N GLU A 193 -1.53 -12.56 -2.09
CA GLU A 193 -2.37 -13.24 -3.08
C GLU A 193 -3.77 -13.56 -2.53
N SER A 194 -3.86 -14.02 -1.28
CA SER A 194 -5.13 -14.26 -0.60
C SER A 194 -5.96 -12.98 -0.47
N TRP A 195 -5.33 -11.88 -0.06
CA TRP A 195 -5.99 -10.58 0.02
C TRP A 195 -6.49 -10.10 -1.34
N LEU A 196 -5.63 -10.10 -2.36
CA LEU A 196 -5.99 -9.69 -3.73
C LEU A 196 -7.15 -10.52 -4.29
N SER A 197 -7.10 -11.84 -4.09
CA SER A 197 -8.15 -12.75 -4.53
C SER A 197 -9.47 -12.53 -3.78
N GLY A 198 -9.40 -12.25 -2.47
CA GLY A 198 -10.55 -11.90 -1.64
C GLY A 198 -11.23 -10.62 -2.12
N GLN A 199 -10.45 -9.56 -2.38
CA GLN A 199 -11.00 -8.30 -2.91
C GLN A 199 -11.61 -8.47 -4.30
N LYS A 200 -10.96 -9.26 -5.16
CA LYS A 200 -11.49 -9.57 -6.49
C LYS A 200 -12.83 -10.31 -6.42
N LEU A 201 -12.96 -11.29 -5.52
CA LEU A 201 -14.21 -12.01 -5.30
C LEU A 201 -15.31 -11.09 -4.75
N HIS A 202 -14.96 -10.18 -3.84
CA HIS A 202 -15.89 -9.18 -3.32
C HIS A 202 -16.48 -8.33 -4.46
N LEU A 203 -15.63 -7.76 -5.32
CA LEU A 203 -16.05 -6.94 -6.46
C LEU A 203 -16.99 -7.66 -7.45
N VAL A 204 -16.78 -8.97 -7.64
CA VAL A 204 -17.63 -9.80 -8.52
C VAL A 204 -19.03 -10.00 -7.91
N ASN A 205 -19.13 -10.08 -6.59
CA ASN A 205 -20.37 -10.38 -5.89
C ASN A 205 -21.17 -9.13 -5.49
N GLU A 206 -20.63 -7.93 -5.65
CA GLU A 206 -21.30 -6.72 -5.22
C GLU A 206 -22.49 -6.33 -6.11
N GLU A 207 -23.58 -5.94 -5.44
CA GLU A 207 -24.87 -5.54 -6.01
C GLU A 207 -24.78 -4.24 -6.84
N ARG A 208 -25.84 -3.98 -7.61
CA ARG A 208 -26.04 -2.73 -8.37
C ARG A 208 -27.04 -1.84 -7.62
N GLY A 209 -26.86 -0.53 -7.71
CA GLY A 209 -27.84 0.41 -7.17
C GLY A 209 -29.16 0.30 -7.93
N THR A 210 -30.28 0.60 -7.26
CA THR A 210 -31.63 0.59 -7.87
C THR A 210 -32.21 1.99 -8.07
N ASP A 211 -31.62 2.98 -7.43
CA ASP A 211 -32.01 4.38 -7.45
C ASP A 211 -30.80 5.29 -7.21
N GLU A 212 -31.02 6.61 -7.29
CA GLU A 212 -29.98 7.63 -7.08
C GLU A 212 -29.28 7.47 -5.71
N ALA A 213 -30.05 7.27 -4.63
CA ALA A 213 -29.54 7.24 -3.26
C ALA A 213 -28.71 5.98 -2.96
N SER A 214 -29.21 4.81 -3.34
CA SER A 214 -28.52 3.52 -3.21
C SER A 214 -27.26 3.48 -4.07
N THR A 215 -27.31 4.00 -5.30
CA THR A 215 -26.13 4.09 -6.18
C THR A 215 -25.07 5.02 -5.58
N LEU A 216 -25.48 6.17 -5.04
CA LEU A 216 -24.56 7.09 -4.36
C LEU A 216 -23.92 6.46 -3.11
N GLN A 217 -24.68 5.68 -2.34
CA GLN A 217 -24.13 4.94 -1.19
C GLN A 217 -23.11 3.90 -1.63
N LEU A 218 -23.40 3.13 -2.68
CA LEU A 218 -22.48 2.15 -3.25
C LEU A 218 -21.22 2.83 -3.79
N LEU A 219 -21.36 3.97 -4.49
CA LEU A 219 -20.23 4.74 -5.00
C LEU A 219 -19.32 5.22 -3.85
N LYS A 220 -19.89 5.74 -2.76
CA LYS A 220 -19.12 6.13 -1.57
C LYS A 220 -18.36 4.97 -0.94
N ALA A 221 -19.01 3.81 -0.81
CA ALA A 221 -18.37 2.59 -0.30
C ALA A 221 -17.23 2.14 -1.24
N HIS A 222 -17.45 2.24 -2.55
CA HIS A 222 -16.49 1.88 -3.58
C HIS A 222 -15.26 2.79 -3.59
N LEU A 223 -15.42 4.10 -3.39
CA LEU A 223 -14.28 5.03 -3.27
C LEU A 223 -13.39 4.72 -2.04
N ALA A 224 -13.99 4.26 -0.93
CA ALA A 224 -13.23 3.80 0.22
C ALA A 224 -12.46 2.49 -0.06
N LEU A 225 -13.07 1.59 -0.83
CA LEU A 225 -12.40 0.38 -1.33
C LEU A 225 -11.25 0.73 -2.28
N GLU A 226 -11.44 1.66 -3.22
CA GLU A 226 -10.41 2.15 -4.13
C GLU A 226 -9.20 2.69 -3.36
N GLN A 227 -9.43 3.52 -2.33
CA GLN A 227 -8.36 4.00 -1.46
C GLN A 227 -7.61 2.87 -0.75
N THR A 228 -8.34 1.84 -0.29
CA THR A 228 -7.73 0.65 0.33
C THR A 228 -6.85 -0.11 -0.66
N VAL A 229 -7.29 -0.25 -1.91
CA VAL A 229 -6.50 -0.89 -2.98
C VAL A 229 -5.29 -0.04 -3.39
N GLU A 230 -5.41 1.28 -3.40
CA GLU A 230 -4.31 2.20 -3.71
C GLU A 230 -3.20 2.12 -2.65
N THR A 231 -3.58 2.19 -1.36
CA THR A 231 -2.62 2.08 -0.25
C THR A 231 -1.93 0.71 -0.19
N TYR A 232 -2.58 -0.35 -0.68
CA TYR A 232 -1.97 -1.67 -0.78
C TYR A 232 -0.80 -1.75 -1.77
N ALA A 233 -0.63 -0.76 -2.65
CA ALA A 233 0.53 -0.63 -3.54
C ALA A 233 1.85 -0.68 -2.75
N GLU A 234 1.89 -0.09 -1.55
CA GLU A 234 3.08 -0.09 -0.69
C GLU A 234 3.47 -1.52 -0.28
N THR A 235 2.48 -2.36 0.04
CA THR A 235 2.72 -3.76 0.44
C THR A 235 3.25 -4.59 -0.72
N VAL A 236 2.66 -4.45 -1.92
CA VAL A 236 3.16 -5.09 -3.14
C VAL A 236 4.56 -4.59 -3.50
N GLY A 237 4.81 -3.29 -3.32
CA GLY A 237 6.11 -2.66 -3.53
C GLY A 237 7.20 -3.19 -2.60
N MET A 238 6.91 -3.35 -1.31
CA MET A 238 7.85 -3.97 -0.35
C MET A 238 8.19 -5.41 -0.73
N LEU A 239 7.20 -6.19 -1.16
CA LEU A 239 7.40 -7.57 -1.61
C LEU A 239 8.27 -7.63 -2.87
N SER A 240 8.05 -6.71 -3.82
CA SER A 240 8.85 -6.56 -5.03
C SER A 240 10.30 -6.20 -4.71
N GLN A 241 10.54 -5.25 -3.79
CA GLN A 241 11.88 -4.90 -3.31
C GLN A 241 12.58 -6.09 -2.62
N GLN A 242 11.84 -6.90 -1.85
CA GLN A 242 12.38 -8.13 -1.28
C GLN A 242 12.81 -9.12 -2.37
N CYS A 243 11.96 -9.35 -3.39
CA CYS A 243 12.29 -10.21 -4.53
C CYS A 243 13.54 -9.70 -5.27
N GLN A 244 13.63 -8.40 -5.54
CA GLN A 244 14.77 -7.79 -6.21
C GLN A 244 16.07 -7.98 -5.44
N ARG A 245 16.07 -7.76 -4.12
CA ARG A 245 17.26 -8.01 -3.29
C ARG A 245 17.73 -9.47 -3.35
N LEU A 246 16.80 -10.42 -3.37
CA LEU A 246 17.14 -11.85 -3.51
C LEU A 246 17.75 -12.16 -4.88
N MET A 247 17.29 -11.49 -5.95
CA MET A 247 17.89 -11.63 -7.27
C MET A 247 19.30 -11.04 -7.33
N GLU A 248 19.52 -9.86 -6.75
CA GLU A 248 20.83 -9.19 -6.73
C GLU A 248 21.88 -9.99 -5.96
N LEU A 249 21.45 -10.74 -4.94
CA LEU A 249 22.30 -11.67 -4.18
C LEU A 249 22.53 -13.01 -4.90
N GLY A 250 21.99 -13.22 -6.11
CA GLY A 250 22.16 -14.45 -6.88
C GLY A 250 21.45 -15.66 -6.28
N HIS A 251 20.27 -15.45 -5.66
CA HIS A 251 19.53 -16.52 -5.00
C HIS A 251 19.25 -17.72 -5.93
N PRO A 252 19.42 -18.99 -5.47
CA PRO A 252 19.23 -20.18 -6.32
C PRO A 252 17.84 -20.28 -6.97
N GLU A 253 16.81 -19.79 -6.27
CA GLU A 253 15.42 -19.79 -6.75
C GLU A 253 15.00 -18.48 -7.45
N SER A 254 15.94 -17.62 -7.85
CA SER A 254 15.65 -16.31 -8.47
C SER A 254 14.57 -16.38 -9.55
N VAL A 255 14.64 -17.35 -10.47
CA VAL A 255 13.63 -17.53 -11.53
C VAL A 255 12.22 -17.78 -11.00
N GLN A 256 12.08 -18.56 -9.91
CA GLN A 256 10.77 -18.86 -9.32
C GLN A 256 10.23 -17.66 -8.56
N LEU A 257 11.09 -16.95 -7.82
CA LEU A 257 10.76 -15.71 -7.11
C LEU A 257 10.25 -14.63 -8.08
N THR A 258 10.94 -14.43 -9.22
CA THR A 258 10.50 -13.46 -10.23
C THR A 258 9.15 -13.86 -10.85
N LYS A 259 8.94 -15.15 -11.12
CA LYS A 259 7.65 -15.64 -11.64
C LYS A 259 6.52 -15.36 -10.65
N GLN A 260 6.73 -15.65 -9.38
CA GLN A 260 5.73 -15.39 -8.33
C GLN A 260 5.46 -13.89 -8.18
N GLN A 261 6.51 -13.05 -8.19
CA GLN A 261 6.33 -11.59 -8.15
C GLN A 261 5.51 -11.10 -9.33
N SER A 262 5.84 -11.56 -10.55
CA SER A 262 5.09 -11.17 -11.75
C SER A 262 3.63 -11.59 -11.72
N HIS A 263 3.31 -12.71 -11.05
CA HIS A 263 1.93 -13.16 -10.85
C HIS A 263 1.17 -12.22 -9.91
N ILE A 264 1.78 -11.86 -8.78
CA ILE A 264 1.22 -10.89 -7.83
C ILE A 264 1.01 -9.53 -8.49
N ASP A 265 1.98 -9.04 -9.26
CA ASP A 265 1.88 -7.76 -9.96
C ASP A 265 0.69 -7.77 -10.95
N ARG A 266 0.50 -8.88 -11.70
CA ARG A 266 -0.66 -9.03 -12.59
C ARG A 266 -1.98 -9.09 -11.84
N LEU A 267 -2.04 -9.78 -10.70
CA LEU A 267 -3.24 -9.83 -9.86
C LEU A 267 -3.59 -8.43 -9.33
N TYR A 268 -2.59 -7.66 -8.91
CA TYR A 268 -2.78 -6.29 -8.42
C TYR A 268 -3.29 -5.36 -9.52
N VAL A 269 -2.65 -5.36 -10.70
CA VAL A 269 -3.11 -4.57 -11.86
C VAL A 269 -4.54 -4.97 -12.26
N SER A 270 -4.82 -6.27 -12.37
CA SER A 270 -6.16 -6.76 -12.67
C SER A 270 -7.20 -6.30 -11.64
N LEU A 271 -6.84 -6.22 -10.36
CA LEU A 271 -7.72 -5.72 -9.32
C LEU A 271 -7.98 -4.22 -9.49
N LYS A 272 -6.94 -3.41 -9.74
CA LYS A 272 -7.11 -1.97 -10.01
C LYS A 272 -8.01 -1.72 -11.21
N ASP A 273 -7.82 -2.45 -12.30
CA ASP A 273 -8.66 -2.33 -13.50
C ASP A 273 -10.13 -2.65 -13.20
N MET A 274 -10.40 -3.67 -12.39
CA MET A 274 -11.76 -4.03 -11.97
C MET A 274 -12.40 -2.97 -11.05
N VAL A 275 -11.61 -2.41 -10.13
CA VAL A 275 -12.05 -1.30 -9.26
C VAL A 275 -12.41 -0.08 -10.10
N GLU A 276 -11.55 0.32 -11.03
CA GLU A 276 -11.80 1.49 -11.88
C GLU A 276 -13.02 1.27 -12.79
N HIS A 277 -13.11 0.10 -13.44
CA HIS A 277 -14.27 -0.22 -14.27
C HIS A 277 -15.59 -0.19 -13.48
N ARG A 278 -15.59 -0.69 -12.23
CA ARG A 278 -16.78 -0.64 -11.37
C ARG A 278 -17.12 0.79 -10.96
N LYS A 279 -16.12 1.62 -10.66
CA LYS A 279 -16.30 3.04 -10.35
C LYS A 279 -16.97 3.77 -11.50
N THR A 280 -16.41 3.68 -12.71
CA THR A 280 -16.98 4.31 -13.90
C THR A 280 -18.42 3.88 -14.13
N LYS A 281 -18.74 2.60 -13.91
CA LYS A 281 -20.11 2.10 -14.05
C LYS A 281 -21.07 2.66 -13.00
N LEU A 282 -20.65 2.76 -11.74
CA LEU A 282 -21.45 3.35 -10.66
C LEU A 282 -21.65 4.86 -10.88
N GLU A 283 -20.62 5.58 -11.34
CA GLU A 283 -20.71 6.99 -11.69
C GLU A 283 -21.68 7.21 -12.85
N GLN A 284 -21.55 6.45 -13.93
CA GLN A 284 -22.50 6.49 -15.06
C GLN A 284 -23.94 6.27 -14.58
N GLN A 285 -24.17 5.20 -13.80
CA GLN A 285 -25.50 4.91 -13.27
C GLN A 285 -26.04 6.03 -12.37
N TYR A 286 -25.20 6.61 -11.51
CA TYR A 286 -25.59 7.74 -10.66
C TYR A 286 -26.00 8.96 -11.48
N TRP A 287 -25.19 9.34 -12.47
CA TRP A 287 -25.47 10.49 -13.33
C TRP A 287 -26.73 10.28 -14.18
N LEU A 288 -26.99 9.04 -14.64
CA LEU A 288 -28.21 8.72 -15.35
C LEU A 288 -29.46 8.94 -14.48
N TYR A 289 -29.44 8.51 -13.21
CA TYR A 289 -30.55 8.76 -12.30
C TYR A 289 -30.76 10.23 -12.00
N GLN A 290 -29.67 10.97 -11.78
CA GLN A 290 -29.72 12.41 -11.54
C GLN A 290 -30.32 13.13 -12.76
N LEU A 291 -29.85 12.81 -13.97
CA LEU A 291 -30.39 13.40 -15.20
C LEU A 291 -31.87 13.06 -15.38
N ASN A 292 -32.25 11.79 -15.22
CA ASN A 292 -33.65 11.37 -15.40
C ASN A 292 -34.59 12.17 -14.49
N LYS A 293 -34.20 12.34 -13.22
CA LYS A 293 -34.95 13.15 -12.26
C LYS A 293 -35.02 14.62 -12.70
N ASP A 294 -33.91 15.21 -13.12
CA ASP A 294 -33.86 16.61 -13.54
C ASP A 294 -34.71 16.86 -14.81
N VAL A 295 -34.73 15.89 -15.75
CA VAL A 295 -35.61 15.87 -16.93
C VAL A 295 -37.08 15.79 -16.49
N GLU A 296 -37.46 14.79 -15.69
CA GLU A 296 -38.85 14.62 -15.21
C GLU A 296 -39.37 15.85 -14.45
N GLU A 297 -38.53 16.44 -13.58
CA GLU A 297 -38.87 17.64 -12.84
C GLU A 297 -39.07 18.86 -13.76
N LEU A 298 -38.26 18.97 -14.83
CA LEU A 298 -38.38 20.06 -15.80
C LEU A 298 -39.56 19.87 -16.74
N GLU A 299 -39.80 18.66 -17.26
CA GLU A 299 -40.98 18.33 -18.07
C GLU A 299 -42.28 18.63 -17.33
N LYS A 300 -42.36 18.23 -16.06
CA LYS A 300 -43.50 18.55 -15.21
C LYS A 300 -43.68 20.05 -15.04
N TRP A 301 -42.58 20.78 -14.81
CA TRP A 301 -42.63 22.23 -14.67
C TRP A 301 -43.07 22.91 -15.98
N ILE A 302 -42.62 22.42 -17.15
CA ILE A 302 -43.06 22.90 -18.47
C ILE A 302 -44.56 22.66 -18.62
N THR A 303 -45.04 21.45 -18.35
CA THR A 303 -46.46 21.09 -18.40
C THR A 303 -47.30 22.03 -17.53
N ASP A 304 -46.86 22.29 -16.29
CA ASP A 304 -47.55 23.21 -15.37
C ASP A 304 -47.62 24.64 -15.96
N ARG A 305 -46.58 25.09 -16.67
CA ARG A 305 -46.55 26.42 -17.33
C ARG A 305 -47.42 26.48 -18.58
N GLU A 306 -47.47 25.39 -19.35
CA GLU A 306 -48.36 25.27 -20.52
C GLU A 306 -49.83 25.44 -20.14
N THR A 307 -50.24 24.95 -18.96
CA THR A 307 -51.62 25.16 -18.49
C THR A 307 -51.98 26.63 -18.35
N VAL A 308 -51.03 27.47 -17.93
CA VAL A 308 -51.23 28.93 -17.79
C VAL A 308 -51.17 29.62 -19.15
N ALA A 309 -50.21 29.22 -20.00
CA ALA A 309 -50.06 29.76 -21.35
C ALA A 309 -51.28 29.48 -22.25
N SER A 310 -51.94 28.33 -22.05
CA SER A 310 -53.10 27.89 -22.83
C SER A 310 -54.43 28.58 -22.44
N SER A 311 -54.42 29.53 -21.50
CA SER A 311 -55.64 30.26 -21.11
C SER A 311 -56.26 31.00 -22.29
N THR A 312 -57.57 30.81 -22.49
CA THR A 312 -58.34 31.46 -23.57
C THR A 312 -59.00 32.76 -23.15
N GLU A 313 -58.75 33.27 -21.94
CA GLU A 313 -59.40 34.48 -21.41
C GLU A 313 -58.88 35.75 -22.09
N LEU A 314 -59.71 36.52 -22.78
CA LEU A 314 -59.26 37.71 -23.53
C LEU A 314 -59.68 39.04 -22.92
N GLY A 315 -60.22 39.04 -21.69
CA GLY A 315 -60.77 40.20 -20.98
C GLY A 315 -62.03 40.78 -21.63
N HIS A 316 -62.83 41.48 -20.83
CA HIS A 316 -64.16 41.95 -21.23
C HIS A 316 -64.24 43.46 -21.47
N ASP A 317 -63.24 44.22 -21.04
CA ASP A 317 -63.06 45.63 -21.33
C ASP A 317 -61.57 46.01 -21.38
N LEU A 318 -61.29 47.30 -21.64
CA LEU A 318 -59.92 47.79 -21.80
C LEU A 318 -59.07 47.62 -20.53
N GLU A 319 -59.65 47.89 -19.35
CA GLU A 319 -58.93 47.83 -18.08
C GLU A 319 -58.57 46.38 -17.74
N ASP A 320 -59.54 45.47 -17.88
CA ASP A 320 -59.34 44.03 -17.71
C ASP A 320 -58.23 43.47 -18.60
N VAL A 321 -58.24 43.83 -19.90
CA VAL A 321 -57.21 43.33 -20.83
C VAL A 321 -55.84 43.91 -20.52
N THR A 322 -55.76 45.17 -20.08
CA THR A 322 -54.47 45.74 -19.65
C THR A 322 -53.88 44.96 -18.47
N VAL A 323 -54.69 44.64 -17.47
CA VAL A 323 -54.25 43.84 -16.31
C VAL A 323 -53.82 42.43 -16.74
N LEU A 324 -54.58 41.78 -17.62
CA LEU A 324 -54.21 40.47 -18.16
C LEU A 324 -52.89 40.51 -18.93
N GLN A 325 -52.66 41.53 -19.76
CA GLN A 325 -51.40 41.71 -20.49
C GLN A 325 -50.21 41.91 -19.56
N GLU A 326 -50.33 42.78 -18.56
CA GLU A 326 -49.26 43.04 -17.60
C GLU A 326 -48.92 41.76 -16.82
N ARG A 327 -49.94 41.05 -16.33
CA ARG A 327 -49.77 39.78 -15.62
C ARG A 327 -49.11 38.73 -16.51
N PHE A 328 -49.55 38.60 -17.75
CA PHE A 328 -48.99 37.63 -18.68
C PHE A 328 -47.55 37.98 -19.10
N THR A 329 -47.24 39.27 -19.29
CA THR A 329 -45.88 39.73 -19.61
C THR A 329 -44.91 39.40 -18.47
N LYS A 330 -45.33 39.62 -17.22
CA LYS A 330 -44.56 39.23 -16.05
C LYS A 330 -44.35 37.71 -16.02
N PHE A 331 -45.42 36.93 -16.14
CA PHE A 331 -45.36 35.46 -16.22
C PHE A 331 -44.39 34.99 -17.32
N ALA A 332 -44.45 35.58 -18.51
CA ALA A 332 -43.61 35.19 -19.64
C ALA A 332 -42.13 35.50 -19.41
N SER A 333 -41.82 36.67 -18.84
CA SER A 333 -40.44 37.04 -18.48
C SER A 333 -39.85 36.12 -17.41
N GLU A 334 -40.62 35.80 -16.37
CA GLU A 334 -40.21 34.88 -15.31
C GLU A 334 -40.01 33.45 -15.83
N THR A 335 -40.95 32.96 -16.64
CA THR A 335 -40.89 31.62 -17.24
C THR A 335 -39.70 31.50 -18.18
N ASN A 336 -39.44 32.50 -19.04
CA ASN A 336 -38.26 32.52 -19.91
C ASN A 336 -36.96 32.48 -19.11
N SER A 337 -36.84 33.32 -18.08
CA SER A 337 -35.63 33.40 -17.27
C SER A 337 -35.31 32.07 -16.57
N VAL A 338 -36.29 31.52 -15.83
CA VAL A 338 -36.11 30.28 -15.07
C VAL A 338 -35.99 29.06 -15.98
N GLY A 339 -36.81 28.99 -17.02
CA GLY A 339 -36.82 27.89 -17.98
C GLY A 339 -35.52 27.79 -18.76
N GLN A 340 -35.03 28.91 -19.33
CA GLN A 340 -33.75 28.92 -20.04
C GLN A 340 -32.59 28.47 -19.16
N GLN A 341 -32.53 28.94 -17.91
CA GLN A 341 -31.47 28.52 -16.98
C GLN A 341 -31.51 27.02 -16.71
N ARG A 342 -32.70 26.44 -16.48
CA ARG A 342 -32.85 25.00 -16.23
C ARG A 342 -32.57 24.16 -17.47
N MET A 343 -33.05 24.60 -18.64
CA MET A 343 -32.75 23.96 -19.93
C MET A 343 -31.25 23.95 -20.21
N GLU A 344 -30.54 25.05 -19.95
CA GLU A 344 -29.09 25.13 -20.12
C GLU A 344 -28.36 24.14 -19.19
N GLN A 345 -28.79 24.03 -17.92
CA GLN A 345 -28.22 23.09 -16.97
C GLN A 345 -28.38 21.63 -17.41
N VAL A 346 -29.59 21.21 -17.78
CA VAL A 346 -29.86 19.84 -18.24
C VAL A 346 -29.13 19.56 -19.56
N ASN A 347 -29.19 20.47 -20.53
CA ASN A 347 -28.47 20.32 -21.81
C ASN A 347 -26.95 20.22 -21.61
N LYS A 348 -26.38 20.99 -20.69
CA LYS A 348 -24.96 20.92 -20.35
C LYS A 348 -24.62 19.54 -19.76
N MET A 349 -25.39 19.07 -18.79
CA MET A 349 -25.19 17.76 -18.17
C MET A 349 -25.26 16.63 -19.21
N VAL A 350 -26.25 16.67 -20.11
CA VAL A 350 -26.37 15.72 -21.23
C VAL A 350 -25.11 15.72 -22.10
N ASN A 351 -24.66 16.90 -22.54
CA ASN A 351 -23.49 17.00 -23.40
C ASN A 351 -22.24 16.45 -22.70
N GLU A 352 -22.04 16.79 -21.42
CA GLU A 352 -20.92 16.27 -20.63
C GLU A 352 -20.96 14.74 -20.52
N MET A 353 -22.15 14.15 -20.28
CA MET A 353 -22.31 12.69 -20.22
C MET A 353 -22.00 12.03 -21.58
N ILE A 354 -22.48 12.60 -22.69
CA ILE A 354 -22.22 12.07 -24.04
C ILE A 354 -20.73 12.20 -24.40
N ASP A 355 -20.11 13.34 -24.13
CA ASP A 355 -18.70 13.61 -24.41
C ASP A 355 -17.78 12.68 -23.60
N CYS A 356 -18.19 12.31 -22.38
CA CYS A 356 -17.50 11.31 -21.56
C CYS A 356 -17.73 9.85 -22.02
N GLY A 357 -18.51 9.62 -23.09
CA GLY A 357 -18.77 8.28 -23.63
C GLY A 357 -19.70 7.44 -22.76
N HIS A 358 -20.73 8.04 -22.16
CA HIS A 358 -21.72 7.32 -21.37
C HIS A 358 -22.38 6.17 -22.16
N SER A 359 -22.57 5.02 -21.52
CA SER A 359 -23.10 3.81 -22.17
C SER A 359 -24.50 4.00 -22.77
N ASP A 360 -25.36 4.79 -22.10
CA ASP A 360 -26.71 5.13 -22.56
C ASP A 360 -26.81 6.45 -23.36
N ALA A 361 -25.75 6.86 -24.07
CA ALA A 361 -25.70 8.14 -24.78
C ALA A 361 -26.87 8.37 -25.77
N ALA A 362 -27.38 7.32 -26.42
CA ALA A 362 -28.52 7.42 -27.33
C ALA A 362 -29.81 7.81 -26.59
N THR A 363 -30.13 7.11 -25.50
CA THR A 363 -31.30 7.40 -24.65
C THR A 363 -31.22 8.81 -24.06
N ILE A 364 -30.03 9.22 -23.60
CA ILE A 364 -29.78 10.56 -23.06
C ILE A 364 -30.04 11.63 -24.13
N ALA A 365 -29.62 11.39 -25.38
CA ALA A 365 -29.89 12.30 -26.48
C ALA A 365 -31.39 12.39 -26.81
N GLU A 366 -32.11 11.27 -26.77
CA GLU A 366 -33.57 11.26 -26.95
C GLU A 366 -34.30 12.09 -25.88
N TRP A 367 -33.91 11.97 -24.60
CA TRP A 367 -34.45 12.80 -23.52
C TRP A 367 -34.19 14.28 -23.75
N LYS A 368 -32.98 14.62 -24.18
CA LYS A 368 -32.62 16.00 -24.52
C LYS A 368 -33.49 16.55 -25.64
N ASP A 369 -33.70 15.78 -26.71
CA ASP A 369 -34.48 16.22 -27.85
C ASP A 369 -35.96 16.44 -27.46
N GLY A 370 -36.57 15.48 -26.75
CA GLY A 370 -37.96 15.61 -26.27
C GLY A 370 -38.18 16.77 -25.30
N LEU A 371 -37.21 17.02 -24.42
CA LEU A 371 -37.26 18.16 -23.49
C LEU A 371 -37.11 19.50 -24.23
N ASN A 372 -36.22 19.58 -25.22
CA ASN A 372 -36.06 20.79 -26.05
C ASN A 372 -37.30 21.04 -26.93
N GLU A 373 -37.96 20.01 -27.43
CA GLU A 373 -39.22 20.10 -28.17
C GLU A 373 -40.33 20.66 -27.26
N SER A 374 -40.54 20.07 -26.08
CA SER A 374 -41.54 20.53 -25.11
C SER A 374 -41.31 22.00 -24.69
N TRP A 375 -40.04 22.39 -24.53
CA TRP A 375 -39.69 23.78 -24.24
C TRP A 375 -40.02 24.73 -25.40
N ALA A 376 -39.74 24.32 -26.65
CA ALA A 376 -40.07 25.10 -27.83
C ALA A 376 -41.59 25.28 -27.99
N ASP A 377 -42.37 24.23 -27.76
CA ASP A 377 -43.83 24.25 -27.80
C ASP A 377 -44.42 25.22 -26.78
N LEU A 378 -43.91 25.22 -25.53
CA LEU A 378 -44.31 26.19 -24.52
C LEU A 378 -44.01 27.64 -24.95
N LEU A 379 -42.85 27.90 -25.57
CA LEU A 379 -42.51 29.23 -26.05
C LEU A 379 -43.46 29.69 -27.16
N GLU A 380 -43.84 28.80 -28.07
CA GLU A 380 -44.82 29.09 -29.12
C GLU A 380 -46.22 29.35 -28.53
N LEU A 381 -46.68 28.52 -27.59
CA LEU A 381 -47.93 28.75 -26.87
C LEU A 381 -47.95 30.10 -26.14
N MET A 382 -46.84 30.46 -25.50
CA MET A 382 -46.72 31.76 -24.84
C MET A 382 -46.77 32.93 -25.83
N GLU A 383 -46.13 32.79 -26.99
CA GLU A 383 -46.12 33.82 -28.02
C GLU A 383 -47.49 34.00 -28.67
N THR A 384 -48.19 32.91 -29.01
CA THR A 384 -49.56 32.96 -29.52
C THR A 384 -50.51 33.62 -28.52
N ARG A 385 -50.42 33.25 -27.23
CA ARG A 385 -51.20 33.87 -26.16
C ARG A 385 -50.93 35.38 -26.03
N ARG A 386 -49.66 35.79 -26.09
CA ARG A 386 -49.26 37.20 -26.08
C ARG A 386 -49.90 37.96 -27.24
N GLN A 387 -49.85 37.43 -28.45
CA GLN A 387 -50.45 38.04 -29.64
C GLN A 387 -51.97 38.18 -29.50
N MET A 388 -52.65 37.16 -28.99
CA MET A 388 -54.09 37.19 -28.74
C MET A 388 -54.50 38.29 -27.74
N LEU A 389 -53.73 38.46 -26.66
CA LEU A 389 -53.96 39.55 -25.71
C LEU A 389 -53.70 40.92 -26.32
N VAL A 390 -52.68 41.06 -27.18
CA VAL A 390 -52.41 42.30 -27.94
C VAL A 390 -53.56 42.65 -28.86
N ALA A 391 -54.07 41.69 -29.63
CA ALA A 391 -55.22 41.89 -30.51
C ALA A 391 -56.48 42.29 -29.71
N SER A 392 -56.76 41.62 -28.59
CA SER A 392 -57.90 41.97 -27.73
C SER A 392 -57.78 43.39 -27.17
N HIS A 393 -56.58 43.78 -26.72
CA HIS A 393 -56.34 45.13 -26.20
C HIS A 393 -56.57 46.19 -27.27
N GLN A 394 -56.04 45.98 -28.48
CA GLN A 394 -56.24 46.89 -29.60
C GLN A 394 -57.73 47.06 -29.93
N LEU A 395 -58.48 45.95 -29.92
CA LEU A 395 -59.93 45.97 -30.15
C LEU A 395 -60.68 46.78 -29.09
N HIS A 396 -60.42 46.53 -27.80
CA HIS A 396 -61.08 47.27 -26.71
C HIS A 396 -60.67 48.74 -26.66
N LYS A 397 -59.40 49.03 -26.99
CA LYS A 397 -58.91 50.40 -27.11
C LYS A 397 -59.65 51.14 -28.22
N PHE A 398 -59.74 50.55 -29.41
CA PHE A 398 -60.50 51.11 -30.52
C PHE A 398 -61.96 51.42 -30.13
N PHE A 399 -62.67 50.47 -29.51
CA PHE A 399 -64.05 50.73 -29.05
C PHE A 399 -64.14 51.83 -27.99
N THR A 400 -63.15 51.94 -27.10
CA THR A 400 -63.09 52.98 -26.07
C THR A 400 -62.84 54.34 -26.71
N ASP A 401 -61.87 54.44 -27.63
CA ASP A 401 -61.55 55.65 -28.38
C ASP A 401 -62.77 56.11 -29.21
N CYS A 402 -63.48 55.19 -29.89
CA CYS A 402 -64.73 55.50 -30.58
C CYS A 402 -65.80 56.07 -29.64
N LYS A 403 -66.00 55.44 -28.46
CA LYS A 403 -66.98 55.92 -27.47
C LYS A 403 -66.63 57.32 -26.95
N GLU A 404 -65.35 57.58 -26.71
CA GLU A 404 -64.87 58.89 -26.28
C GLU A 404 -65.11 59.96 -27.35
N VAL A 405 -64.72 59.69 -28.60
CA VAL A 405 -64.96 60.60 -29.74
C VAL A 405 -66.46 60.87 -29.90
N LEU A 406 -67.32 59.84 -29.84
CA LEU A 406 -68.77 60.01 -29.90
C LEU A 406 -69.32 60.86 -28.74
N ALA A 407 -68.81 60.67 -27.52
CA ALA A 407 -69.20 61.47 -26.37
C ALA A 407 -68.77 62.93 -26.52
N GLN A 408 -67.56 63.18 -27.04
CA GLN A 408 -67.08 64.53 -27.33
C GLN A 408 -67.89 65.21 -28.45
N ILE A 409 -68.22 64.49 -29.54
CA ILE A 409 -69.14 64.97 -30.59
C ILE A 409 -70.48 65.37 -29.97
N ALA A 410 -71.09 64.49 -29.17
CA ALA A 410 -72.36 64.77 -28.52
C ALA A 410 -72.28 65.98 -27.57
N GLY A 411 -71.16 66.14 -26.86
CA GLY A 411 -70.89 67.31 -26.03
C GLY A 411 -70.81 68.60 -26.85
N LYS A 412 -70.09 68.60 -27.97
CA LYS A 412 -70.02 69.75 -28.89
C LYS A 412 -71.37 70.08 -29.52
N MET A 413 -72.16 69.07 -29.89
CA MET A 413 -73.53 69.26 -30.38
C MET A 413 -74.43 69.94 -29.35
N LYS A 414 -74.30 69.60 -28.06
CA LYS A 414 -75.04 70.25 -26.97
C LYS A 414 -74.62 71.70 -26.72
N GLN A 415 -73.35 72.04 -26.94
CA GLN A 415 -72.83 73.42 -26.79
C GLN A 415 -73.19 74.33 -27.98
N LEU A 416 -73.51 73.76 -29.15
CA LEU A 416 -73.80 74.51 -30.37
C LEU A 416 -74.91 75.57 -30.23
N PRO A 417 -76.05 75.32 -29.55
CA PRO A 417 -77.10 76.32 -29.35
C PRO A 417 -76.65 77.48 -28.44
N GLU A 418 -75.84 77.21 -27.41
CA GLU A 418 -75.30 78.23 -26.51
C GLU A 418 -74.30 79.13 -27.22
N VAL A 419 -73.41 78.56 -28.03
CA VAL A 419 -72.49 79.33 -28.89
C VAL A 419 -73.27 80.23 -29.87
N ARG A 420 -74.38 79.72 -30.46
CA ARG A 420 -75.29 80.51 -31.30
C ARG A 420 -76.02 81.62 -30.52
N ALA A 421 -76.40 81.38 -29.27
CA ALA A 421 -77.03 82.38 -28.42
C ALA A 421 -76.05 83.49 -27.99
N CYS A 422 -74.81 83.11 -27.63
CA CYS A 422 -73.72 84.05 -27.37
C CYS A 422 -73.38 84.88 -28.61
N GLN A 423 -73.43 84.28 -29.80
CA GLN A 423 -73.29 84.98 -31.07
C GLN A 423 -74.35 86.08 -31.28
N ALA A 424 -75.58 85.86 -30.79
CA ALA A 424 -76.65 86.86 -30.87
C ALA A 424 -76.49 88.02 -29.86
N ASN A 425 -75.81 87.79 -28.74
CA ASN A 425 -75.76 88.72 -27.59
C ASN A 425 -74.43 89.51 -27.46
N ILE A 426 -73.34 89.11 -28.13
CA ILE A 426 -72.03 89.78 -28.05
C ILE A 426 -71.95 90.91 -29.09
N THR A 427 -71.79 92.16 -28.62
CA THR A 427 -71.71 93.35 -29.48
C THR A 427 -70.30 93.69 -29.97
N ASN A 428 -69.24 93.15 -29.34
CA ASN A 428 -67.85 93.34 -29.75
C ASN A 428 -67.43 92.26 -30.78
N PRO A 429 -67.18 92.64 -32.06
CA PRO A 429 -66.87 91.70 -33.13
C PRO A 429 -65.57 90.91 -32.88
N ALA A 430 -64.55 91.51 -32.26
CA ALA A 430 -63.28 90.83 -31.99
C ALA A 430 -63.41 89.73 -30.91
N THR A 431 -64.38 89.85 -30.01
CA THR A 431 -64.65 88.83 -28.98
C THR A 431 -65.48 87.68 -29.56
N LEU A 432 -66.46 87.99 -30.41
CA LEU A 432 -67.23 86.99 -31.14
C LEU A 432 -66.36 86.14 -32.07
N GLN A 433 -65.48 86.80 -32.84
CA GLN A 433 -64.58 86.12 -33.77
C GLN A 433 -63.63 85.17 -33.05
N ARG A 434 -63.11 85.55 -31.87
CA ARG A 434 -62.28 84.65 -31.03
C ARG A 434 -63.05 83.44 -30.51
N LEU A 435 -64.31 83.60 -30.11
CA LEU A 435 -65.17 82.51 -29.63
C LEU A 435 -65.55 81.54 -30.75
N MET A 436 -65.89 82.06 -31.93
CA MET A 436 -66.19 81.22 -33.10
C MET A 436 -64.93 80.46 -33.58
N HIS A 437 -63.80 81.16 -33.66
CA HIS A 437 -62.54 80.57 -34.09
C HIS A 437 -62.05 79.49 -33.11
N SER A 438 -62.20 79.69 -31.80
CA SER A 438 -61.83 78.66 -30.81
C SER A 438 -62.74 77.42 -30.88
N PHE A 439 -64.05 77.61 -31.12
CA PHE A 439 -64.97 76.50 -31.29
C PHE A 439 -64.72 75.74 -32.59
N GLU A 440 -64.45 76.45 -33.69
CA GLU A 440 -64.07 75.88 -34.99
C GLU A 440 -62.75 75.09 -34.90
N HIS A 441 -61.73 75.66 -34.26
CA HIS A 441 -60.47 74.95 -34.00
C HIS A 441 -60.68 73.68 -33.17
N ALA A 442 -61.54 73.73 -32.14
CA ALA A 442 -61.87 72.55 -31.35
C ALA A 442 -62.61 71.46 -32.17
N LEU A 443 -63.43 71.84 -33.15
CA LEU A 443 -64.07 70.89 -34.08
C LEU A 443 -63.06 70.30 -35.07
N GLN A 444 -62.10 71.10 -35.56
CA GLN A 444 -61.04 70.60 -36.45
C GLN A 444 -60.16 69.56 -35.74
N LEU A 445 -59.81 69.78 -34.47
CA LEU A 445 -59.10 68.79 -33.66
C LEU A 445 -59.93 67.50 -33.47
N LEU A 446 -61.24 67.64 -33.27
CA LEU A 446 -62.15 66.51 -33.11
C LEU A 446 -62.25 65.68 -34.41
N VAL A 447 -62.30 66.35 -35.57
CA VAL A 447 -62.31 65.70 -36.88
C VAL A 447 -60.99 64.98 -37.15
N ALA A 448 -59.86 65.58 -36.77
CA ALA A 448 -58.56 64.93 -36.85
C ALA A 448 -58.53 63.66 -35.97
N GLN A 449 -58.94 63.77 -34.70
CA GLN A 449 -59.00 62.64 -33.78
C GLN A 449 -59.96 61.53 -34.28
N ALA A 450 -61.12 61.88 -34.82
CA ALA A 450 -62.04 60.90 -35.42
C ALA A 450 -61.43 60.21 -36.65
N SER A 451 -60.69 60.95 -37.47
CA SER A 451 -59.99 60.40 -38.64
C SER A 451 -58.88 59.44 -38.22
N ASP A 452 -58.14 59.78 -37.16
CA ASP A 452 -57.09 58.94 -36.59
C ASP A 452 -57.67 57.62 -36.03
N VAL A 453 -58.77 57.69 -35.28
CA VAL A 453 -59.45 56.49 -34.76
C VAL A 453 -59.99 55.61 -35.89
N MET A 454 -60.49 56.19 -36.99
CA MET A 454 -60.97 55.43 -38.16
C MET A 454 -59.85 54.88 -39.06
N SER A 455 -58.60 55.28 -38.83
CA SER A 455 -57.43 54.77 -39.57
C SER A 455 -56.80 53.51 -38.96
N PHE A 456 -57.24 53.14 -37.76
CA PHE A 456 -57.01 51.84 -37.12
C PHE A 456 -57.81 50.74 -37.82
#